data_AF-A0A848B388-F1
#
_entry.id   AF-A0A848B388-F1
#
_cell.length_a   1.000
_cell.length_b   1.000
_cell.length_c   1.000
_cell.angle_alpha   90.00
_cell.angle_beta   90.00
_cell.angle_gamma   90.00
#
_symmetry.space_group_name_H-M   'P 1'
#
loop_
_entity.id
_entity.type
_entity.pdbx_description
1 polymer ?
#
loop_
_entity_poly.entity_id
_entity_poly.type
_entity_poly.pdbx_seq_one_letter_code
_entity_poly.pdbx_strand_id
1 'polypeptide(L)'
;MAGTSSTTPELLQEGAGLLKQELLLGTEALQAAQQLRALLRERTPGQAMPEALGQLERVLGQLTQLSRRLDDFLARTGAARLTAFFTAQPPSQLRTGALALLARATSQQRALRRELAGAQALLAQGKAFADFHVNIMNQTVASDTYTKPGGESPELLRGRKMFDANV
;
A
#
# COMPACT_ATOMS: atom_id res chain seq x y z
N MET A 1 14.42 -13.34 -41.46
CA MET A 1 13.90 -13.19 -40.08
C MET A 1 12.39 -13.31 -40.15
N ALA A 2 11.81 -14.39 -39.62
CA ALA A 2 10.38 -14.64 -39.67
C ALA A 2 9.67 -13.81 -38.59
N GLY A 3 9.07 -12.69 -38.99
CA GLY A 3 8.14 -11.96 -38.13
C GLY A 3 6.90 -12.81 -37.93
N THR A 4 6.70 -13.33 -36.74
CA THR A 4 5.48 -14.02 -36.34
C THR A 4 4.33 -13.02 -36.38
N SER A 5 3.63 -12.97 -37.52
CA SER A 5 2.38 -12.23 -37.66
C SER A 5 1.35 -12.95 -36.80
N SER A 6 1.26 -12.55 -35.52
CA SER A 6 0.30 -13.10 -34.56
C SER A 6 -1.09 -12.95 -35.16
N THR A 7 -1.85 -14.03 -35.24
CA THR A 7 -3.19 -13.95 -35.82
C THR A 7 -4.12 -13.19 -34.85
N THR A 8 -5.08 -12.43 -35.38
CA THR A 8 -6.10 -11.70 -34.59
C THR A 8 -6.71 -12.51 -33.43
N PRO A 9 -7.07 -13.81 -33.58
CA PRO A 9 -7.56 -14.61 -32.45
C PRO A 9 -6.53 -14.86 -31.35
N GLU A 10 -5.24 -15.02 -31.67
CA GLU A 10 -4.17 -15.20 -30.69
C GLU A 10 -3.97 -13.94 -29.84
N LEU A 11 -3.96 -12.76 -30.47
CA LEU A 11 -3.84 -11.48 -29.78
C LEU A 11 -5.04 -11.20 -28.85
N LEU A 12 -6.24 -11.61 -29.28
CA LEU A 12 -7.44 -11.53 -28.45
C LEU A 12 -7.32 -12.40 -27.19
N GLN A 13 -6.86 -13.64 -27.34
CA GLN A 13 -6.65 -14.55 -26.21
C GLN A 13 -5.55 -14.05 -25.27
N GLU A 14 -4.43 -13.57 -25.83
CA GLU A 14 -3.32 -12.99 -25.07
C GLU A 14 -3.79 -11.79 -24.24
N GLY A 15 -4.45 -10.82 -24.87
CA GLY A 15 -4.99 -9.64 -24.17
C GLY A 15 -5.99 -10.01 -23.09
N ALA A 16 -6.86 -10.99 -23.34
CA ALA A 16 -7.82 -11.47 -22.33
C ALA A 16 -7.13 -12.20 -21.17
N GLY A 17 -6.06 -12.94 -21.46
CA GLY A 17 -5.22 -13.59 -20.45
C GLY A 17 -4.52 -12.56 -19.56
N LEU A 18 -3.93 -11.53 -20.14
CA LEU A 18 -3.29 -10.44 -19.39
C LEU A 18 -4.29 -9.72 -18.49
N LEU A 19 -5.50 -9.42 -18.98
CA LEU A 19 -6.56 -8.79 -18.20
C LEU A 19 -7.03 -9.67 -17.01
N LYS A 20 -7.17 -10.98 -17.22
CA LYS A 20 -7.51 -11.90 -16.13
C LYS A 20 -6.41 -11.95 -15.07
N GLN A 21 -5.15 -11.96 -15.50
CA GLN A 21 -4.02 -11.95 -14.58
C GLN A 21 -3.95 -10.65 -13.78
N GLU A 22 -4.27 -9.51 -14.41
CA GLU A 22 -4.37 -8.22 -13.72
C GLU A 22 -5.42 -8.23 -12.63
N LEU A 23 -6.60 -8.78 -12.91
CA LEU A 23 -7.68 -8.91 -11.93
C LEU A 23 -7.30 -9.83 -10.75
N LEU A 24 -6.63 -10.94 -11.03
CA LEU A 24 -6.20 -11.89 -10.00
C LEU A 24 -5.17 -11.23 -9.08
N LEU A 25 -4.08 -10.70 -9.63
CA LEU A 25 -3.03 -10.04 -8.86
C LEU A 25 -3.53 -8.77 -8.16
N GLY A 26 -4.44 -8.02 -8.78
CA GLY A 26 -5.11 -6.89 -8.14
C GLY A 26 -5.94 -7.31 -6.93
N THR A 27 -6.46 -8.55 -6.91
CA THR A 27 -7.26 -9.06 -5.78
C THR A 27 -6.34 -9.42 -4.64
N GLU A 28 -5.26 -10.14 -4.94
CA GLU A 28 -4.21 -10.48 -3.98
C GLU A 28 -3.60 -9.21 -3.37
N ALA A 29 -3.33 -8.19 -4.18
CA ALA A 29 -2.75 -6.93 -3.71
C ALA A 29 -3.71 -6.20 -2.78
N LEU A 30 -5.01 -6.18 -3.11
CA LEU A 30 -6.03 -5.55 -2.28
C LEU A 30 -6.15 -6.25 -0.93
N GLN A 31 -6.18 -7.58 -0.92
CA GLN A 31 -6.23 -8.38 0.30
C GLN A 31 -4.99 -8.14 1.18
N ALA A 32 -3.80 -8.16 0.59
CA ALA A 32 -2.54 -7.89 1.30
C ALA A 32 -2.52 -6.47 1.88
N ALA A 33 -2.97 -5.46 1.12
CA ALA A 33 -3.05 -4.08 1.59
C ALA A 33 -4.07 -3.91 2.74
N GLN A 34 -5.22 -4.58 2.66
CA GLN A 34 -6.23 -4.58 3.73
C GLN A 34 -5.70 -5.23 5.02
N GLN A 35 -5.00 -6.36 4.90
CA GLN A 35 -4.37 -7.05 6.02
C GLN A 35 -3.31 -6.15 6.68
N LEU A 36 -2.43 -5.53 5.91
CA LEU A 36 -1.43 -4.59 6.42
C LEU A 36 -2.11 -3.42 7.16
N ARG A 37 -3.15 -2.83 6.56
CA ARG A 37 -3.90 -1.74 7.19
C ARG A 37 -4.57 -2.16 8.51
N ALA A 38 -5.12 -3.38 8.58
CA ALA A 38 -5.71 -3.91 9.81
C ALA A 38 -4.66 -4.03 10.93
N LEU A 39 -3.50 -4.64 10.62
CA LEU A 39 -2.39 -4.75 11.57
C LEU A 39 -1.89 -3.39 12.06
N LEU A 40 -1.78 -2.41 11.15
CA LEU A 40 -1.39 -1.03 11.50
C LEU A 40 -2.42 -0.36 12.42
N ARG A 41 -3.70 -0.61 12.20
CA ARG A 41 -4.79 -0.04 13.00
C ARG A 41 -4.84 -0.65 14.40
N GLU A 42 -4.63 -1.95 14.53
CA GLU A 42 -4.62 -2.67 15.81
C GLU A 42 -3.37 -2.37 16.64
N ARG A 43 -2.36 -1.72 16.05
CA ARG A 43 -1.05 -1.43 16.66
C ARG A 43 -0.38 -2.67 17.23
N THR A 44 -0.61 -3.85 16.64
CA THR A 44 -0.06 -5.14 17.09
C THR A 44 1.36 -5.30 16.52
N PRO A 45 2.44 -4.96 17.26
CA PRO A 45 3.79 -5.06 16.75
C PRO A 45 4.25 -6.51 16.99
N GLY A 46 4.52 -7.25 15.93
CA GLY A 46 4.92 -8.65 16.02
C GLY A 46 5.32 -9.23 14.67
N GLN A 47 5.63 -10.53 14.63
CA GLN A 47 6.08 -11.24 13.41
C GLN A 47 5.10 -11.13 12.23
N ALA A 48 3.81 -10.87 12.49
CA ALA A 48 2.78 -10.69 11.46
C ALA A 48 2.98 -9.43 10.59
N MET A 49 3.64 -8.39 11.09
CA MET A 49 3.81 -7.12 10.35
C MET A 49 4.85 -7.25 9.22
N PRO A 50 6.08 -7.74 9.46
CA PRO A 50 7.03 -8.04 8.38
C PRO A 50 6.49 -9.03 7.34
N GLU A 51 5.73 -10.06 7.76
CA GLU A 51 5.12 -11.03 6.86
C GLU A 51 4.08 -10.39 5.93
N ALA A 52 3.16 -9.59 6.49
CA ALA A 52 2.15 -8.89 5.70
C ALA A 52 2.78 -7.88 4.72
N LEU A 53 3.85 -7.20 5.13
CA LEU A 53 4.61 -6.30 4.27
C LEU A 53 5.30 -7.07 3.12
N GLY A 54 6.01 -8.16 3.42
CA GLY A 54 6.67 -8.99 2.41
C GLY A 54 5.69 -9.60 1.40
N GLN A 55 4.50 -10.00 1.85
CA GLN A 55 3.44 -10.47 0.96
C GLN A 55 2.96 -9.36 0.01
N LEU A 56 2.74 -8.15 0.53
CA LEU A 56 2.34 -6.98 -0.28
C LEU A 56 3.42 -6.63 -1.30
N GLU A 57 4.69 -6.55 -0.89
CA GLU A 57 5.83 -6.25 -1.77
C GLU A 57 5.95 -7.28 -2.90
N ARG A 58 5.82 -8.57 -2.58
CA ARG A 58 5.85 -9.64 -3.58
C ARG A 58 4.77 -9.43 -4.65
N VAL A 59 3.52 -9.19 -4.24
CA VAL A 59 2.41 -9.04 -5.19
C VAL A 59 2.55 -7.75 -5.99
N LEU A 60 3.01 -6.64 -5.39
CA LEU A 60 3.30 -5.40 -6.11
C LEU A 60 4.43 -5.58 -7.14
N GLY A 61 5.45 -6.37 -6.83
CA GLY A 61 6.49 -6.77 -7.78
C GLY A 61 5.93 -7.52 -8.99
N GLN A 62 5.01 -8.47 -8.74
CA GLN A 62 4.32 -9.20 -9.81
C GLN A 62 3.43 -8.30 -10.66
N LEU A 63 2.71 -7.35 -10.05
CA LEU A 63 1.92 -6.33 -10.78
C LEU A 63 2.82 -5.44 -11.64
N THR A 64 4.00 -5.08 -11.17
CA THR A 64 4.98 -4.31 -11.96
C THR A 64 5.46 -5.09 -13.18
N GLN A 65 5.75 -6.38 -13.02
CA GLN A 65 6.11 -7.24 -14.15
C GLN A 65 4.95 -7.40 -15.15
N LEU A 66 3.72 -7.55 -14.65
CA LEU A 66 2.54 -7.60 -15.51
C LEU A 66 2.32 -6.28 -16.27
N SER A 67 2.54 -5.13 -15.64
CA SER A 67 2.45 -3.82 -16.29
C SER A 67 3.38 -3.74 -17.49
N ARG A 68 4.64 -4.19 -17.35
CA ARG A 68 5.59 -4.21 -18.48
C ARG A 68 5.10 -5.11 -19.63
N ARG A 69 4.56 -6.29 -19.31
CA ARG A 69 3.98 -7.20 -20.33
C ARG A 69 2.77 -6.59 -21.03
N LEU A 70 1.95 -5.83 -20.30
CA LEU A 70 0.83 -5.07 -20.87
C LEU A 70 1.34 -3.96 -21.80
N ASP A 71 2.36 -3.22 -21.39
CA ASP A 71 2.99 -2.18 -22.21
C ASP A 71 3.57 -2.76 -23.49
N ASP A 72 4.29 -3.88 -23.40
CA ASP A 72 4.83 -4.61 -24.56
C ASP A 72 3.72 -5.10 -25.49
N PHE A 73 2.63 -5.64 -24.94
CA PHE A 73 1.47 -6.07 -25.71
C PHE A 73 0.78 -4.90 -26.43
N LEU A 74 0.60 -3.77 -25.75
CA LEU A 74 0.01 -2.56 -26.33
C LEU A 74 0.90 -1.97 -27.42
N ALA A 75 2.22 -1.95 -27.22
CA ALA A 75 3.18 -1.53 -28.24
C ALA A 75 3.13 -2.45 -29.47
N ARG A 76 3.11 -3.77 -29.28
CA ARG A 76 2.99 -4.76 -30.37
C ARG A 76 1.70 -4.63 -31.17
N THR A 77 0.59 -4.32 -30.50
CA THR A 77 -0.73 -4.19 -31.13
C THR A 77 -1.01 -2.78 -31.65
N GLY A 78 -0.14 -1.81 -31.36
CA GLY A 78 -0.33 -0.39 -31.69
C GLY A 78 -1.51 0.26 -30.94
N ALA A 79 -2.03 -0.39 -29.90
CA ALA A 79 -3.19 0.11 -29.16
C ALA A 79 -2.75 1.00 -27.99
N ALA A 80 -3.40 2.15 -27.82
CA ALA A 80 -3.11 3.06 -26.70
C ALA A 80 -3.51 2.50 -25.32
N ARG A 81 -4.44 1.55 -25.27
CA ARG A 81 -4.96 0.90 -24.04
C ARG A 81 -5.74 -0.36 -24.40
N LEU A 82 -5.89 -1.28 -23.44
CA LEU A 82 -6.65 -2.53 -23.63
C LEU A 82 -8.09 -2.28 -24.09
N THR A 83 -8.76 -1.25 -23.58
CA THR A 83 -10.12 -0.91 -24.02
C THR A 83 -10.15 -0.61 -25.51
N ALA A 84 -9.20 0.20 -26.00
CA ALA A 84 -9.10 0.56 -27.41
C ALA A 84 -8.80 -0.67 -28.28
N PHE A 85 -7.89 -1.53 -27.80
CA PHE A 85 -7.59 -2.81 -28.43
C PHE A 85 -8.87 -3.64 -28.62
N PHE A 86 -9.60 -3.96 -27.54
CA PHE A 86 -10.80 -4.80 -27.63
C PHE A 86 -11.94 -4.14 -28.40
N THR A 87 -12.12 -2.82 -28.31
CA THR A 87 -13.16 -2.13 -29.08
C THR A 87 -12.96 -2.24 -30.59
N ALA A 88 -11.70 -2.23 -31.05
CA ALA A 88 -11.32 -2.32 -32.45
C ALA A 88 -11.45 -3.75 -33.03
N GLN A 89 -11.62 -4.77 -32.18
CA GLN A 89 -11.77 -6.15 -32.63
C GLN A 89 -13.21 -6.44 -33.10
N PRO A 90 -13.39 -7.39 -34.05
CA PRO A 90 -14.70 -7.87 -34.45
C PRO A 90 -15.53 -8.37 -33.25
N PRO A 91 -16.88 -8.25 -33.30
CA PRO A 91 -17.75 -8.77 -32.26
C PRO A 91 -17.51 -10.26 -31.99
N SER A 92 -17.23 -10.60 -30.74
CA SER A 92 -17.03 -11.98 -30.28
C SER A 92 -17.37 -12.08 -28.79
N GLN A 93 -17.70 -13.29 -28.31
CA GLN A 93 -17.97 -13.53 -26.89
C GLN A 93 -16.78 -13.12 -26.00
N LEU A 94 -15.56 -13.41 -26.47
CA LEU A 94 -14.34 -13.08 -25.76
C LEU A 94 -14.12 -11.56 -25.65
N ARG A 95 -14.37 -10.81 -26.73
CA ARG A 95 -14.35 -9.34 -26.71
C ARG A 95 -15.35 -8.79 -25.70
N THR A 96 -16.60 -9.26 -25.74
CA THR A 96 -17.66 -8.80 -24.82
C THR A 96 -17.29 -9.09 -23.37
N GLY A 97 -16.78 -10.29 -23.07
CA GLY A 97 -16.30 -10.65 -21.74
C GLY A 97 -15.13 -9.77 -21.28
N ALA A 98 -14.16 -9.51 -22.16
CA ALA A 98 -13.01 -8.66 -21.84
C ALA A 98 -13.42 -7.22 -21.53
N LEU A 99 -14.34 -6.63 -22.30
CA LEU A 99 -14.85 -5.29 -22.04
C LEU A 99 -15.57 -5.19 -20.68
N ALA A 100 -16.34 -6.21 -20.29
CA ALA A 100 -16.96 -6.26 -18.97
C ALA A 100 -15.92 -6.36 -17.83
N LEU A 101 -14.85 -7.14 -18.04
CA LEU A 101 -13.76 -7.31 -17.08
C LEU A 101 -12.92 -6.03 -16.88
N LEU A 102 -12.74 -5.22 -17.92
CA LEU A 102 -12.00 -3.95 -17.84
C LEU A 102 -12.61 -2.95 -16.85
N ALA A 103 -13.95 -2.88 -16.80
CA ALA A 103 -14.64 -2.05 -15.81
C ALA A 103 -14.33 -2.52 -14.38
N ARG A 104 -14.26 -3.84 -14.19
CA ARG A 104 -13.94 -4.48 -12.91
C ARG A 104 -12.49 -4.19 -12.49
N ALA A 105 -11.54 -4.28 -13.42
CA ALA A 105 -10.13 -3.98 -13.19
C ALA A 105 -9.93 -2.52 -12.77
N THR A 106 -10.62 -1.60 -13.45
CA THR A 106 -10.58 -0.17 -13.10
C THR A 106 -11.10 0.09 -11.68
N SER A 107 -12.19 -0.55 -11.29
CA SER A 107 -12.75 -0.43 -9.93
C SER A 107 -11.77 -0.95 -8.87
N GLN A 108 -11.14 -2.09 -9.15
CA GLN A 108 -10.18 -2.73 -8.26
C GLN A 108 -8.91 -1.89 -8.06
N GLN A 109 -8.34 -1.34 -9.14
CA GLN A 109 -7.19 -0.43 -9.05
C GLN A 109 -7.49 0.77 -8.16
N ARG A 110 -8.69 1.35 -8.28
CA ARG A 110 -9.14 2.46 -7.40
C ARG A 110 -9.25 2.02 -5.95
N ALA A 111 -9.77 0.82 -5.68
CA ALA A 111 -9.85 0.28 -4.34
C ALA A 111 -8.46 0.08 -3.72
N LEU A 112 -7.53 -0.54 -4.45
CA LEU A 112 -6.16 -0.75 -3.99
C LEU A 112 -5.47 0.57 -3.64
N ARG A 113 -5.58 1.60 -4.50
CA ARG A 113 -5.02 2.94 -4.23
C ARG A 113 -5.55 3.55 -2.94
N ARG A 114 -6.84 3.38 -2.65
CA ARG A 114 -7.44 3.88 -1.40
C ARG A 114 -6.92 3.16 -0.17
N GLU A 115 -6.77 1.84 -0.23
CA GLU A 115 -6.23 1.06 0.89
C GLU A 115 -4.77 1.41 1.18
N LEU A 116 -3.94 1.54 0.13
CA LEU A 116 -2.55 1.95 0.28
C LEU A 116 -2.43 3.38 0.85
N ALA A 117 -3.25 4.32 0.39
CA ALA A 117 -3.28 5.67 0.95
C ALA A 117 -3.69 5.67 2.43
N GLY A 118 -4.65 4.83 2.81
CA GLY A 118 -5.05 4.64 4.20
C GLY A 118 -3.93 4.07 5.08
N ALA A 119 -3.21 3.06 4.58
CA ALA A 119 -2.05 2.49 5.28
C ALA A 119 -0.92 3.52 5.45
N GLN A 120 -0.64 4.33 4.43
CA GLN A 120 0.34 5.42 4.50
C GLN A 120 -0.02 6.47 5.56
N ALA A 121 -1.30 6.85 5.66
CA ALA A 121 -1.76 7.80 6.67
C ALA A 121 -1.58 7.25 8.10
N LEU A 122 -1.88 5.97 8.33
CA LEU A 122 -1.67 5.32 9.63
C LEU A 122 -0.18 5.26 10.01
N LEU A 123 0.70 4.94 9.05
CA LEU A 123 2.15 4.96 9.26
C LEU A 123 2.67 6.36 9.60
N ALA A 124 2.21 7.39 8.88
CA ALA A 124 2.59 8.77 9.15
C ALA A 124 2.15 9.22 10.57
N GLN A 125 0.95 8.83 10.99
CA GLN A 125 0.45 9.09 12.34
C GLN A 125 1.25 8.34 13.41
N GLY A 126 1.59 7.07 13.16
CA GLY A 126 2.43 6.27 14.06
C GLY A 126 3.84 6.85 14.21
N LYS A 127 4.44 7.31 13.12
CA LYS A 127 5.73 8.03 13.13
C LYS A 127 5.64 9.32 13.94
N ALA A 128 4.62 10.15 13.70
CA ALA A 128 4.43 11.39 14.44
C ALA A 128 4.25 11.16 15.95
N PHE A 129 3.55 10.10 16.34
CA PHE A 129 3.40 9.70 17.73
C PHE A 129 4.74 9.23 18.34
N ALA A 130 5.50 8.40 17.63
CA ALA A 130 6.83 7.96 18.08
C ALA A 130 7.80 9.13 18.21
N ASP A 131 7.84 10.04 17.23
CA ASP A 131 8.67 11.25 17.26
C ASP A 131 8.29 12.16 18.44
N PHE A 132 6.99 12.35 18.71
CA PHE A 132 6.51 13.10 19.88
C PHE A 132 6.97 12.46 21.19
N HIS A 133 6.85 11.13 21.33
CA HIS A 133 7.28 10.43 22.53
C HIS A 133 8.79 10.41 22.71
N VAL A 134 9.58 10.22 21.64
CA VAL A 134 11.04 10.34 21.67
C VAL A 134 11.45 11.76 22.05
N ASN A 135 10.76 12.78 21.52
CA ASN A 135 11.06 14.17 21.86
C ASN A 135 10.70 14.50 23.32
N ILE A 136 9.55 14.02 23.84
CA ILE A 136 9.21 14.15 25.26
C ILE A 136 10.23 13.43 26.14
N MET A 137 10.63 12.20 25.79
CA MET A 137 11.63 11.45 26.56
C MET A 137 13.00 12.13 26.53
N ASN A 138 13.43 12.68 25.39
CA ASN A 138 14.68 13.43 25.30
C ASN A 138 14.63 14.79 26.04
N GLN A 139 13.49 15.49 26.03
CA GLN A 139 13.30 16.74 26.78
C GLN A 139 13.19 16.51 28.30
N THR A 140 12.70 15.34 28.73
CA THR A 140 12.69 14.96 30.16
C THR A 140 14.07 14.51 30.66
N VAL A 141 14.93 13.91 29.82
CA VAL A 141 16.30 13.56 30.20
C VAL A 141 17.25 14.78 30.17
N ALA A 142 17.03 15.75 29.29
CA ALA A 142 17.89 16.94 29.19
C ALA A 142 17.66 17.98 30.30
N SER A 143 16.57 17.90 31.06
CA SER A 143 16.29 18.87 32.14
C SER A 143 16.92 18.50 33.48
N ASP A 144 17.49 17.31 33.64
CA ASP A 144 17.94 16.77 34.94
C ASP A 144 19.47 16.79 35.14
N THR A 145 20.23 17.57 34.36
CA THR A 145 21.71 17.59 34.49
C THR A 145 22.34 18.99 34.49
N TYR A 146 21.61 20.03 34.90
CA TYR A 146 22.25 21.34 35.09
C TYR A 146 21.80 22.07 36.36
N THR A 147 22.33 21.60 37.49
CA THR A 147 22.54 22.47 38.65
C THR A 147 24.04 22.66 38.83
N LYS A 148 24.48 23.91 38.70
CA LYS A 148 25.86 24.40 38.91
C LYS A 148 26.44 23.92 40.25
N PRO A 149 27.76 23.62 40.33
CA PRO A 149 28.41 23.35 41.60
C PRO A 149 28.54 24.66 42.39
N GLY A 150 27.96 24.72 43.60
CA GLY A 150 28.13 25.86 44.50
C GLY A 150 26.92 26.27 45.36
N GLY A 151 25.86 25.47 45.46
CA GLY A 151 24.77 25.70 46.41
C GLY A 151 24.40 24.40 47.11
N GLU A 152 24.41 24.44 48.44
CA GLU A 152 24.15 23.39 49.43
C GLU A 152 23.26 22.22 48.97
N SER A 153 23.68 21.01 49.34
CA SER A 153 22.85 19.79 49.39
C SER A 153 22.96 19.22 50.82
N PRO A 154 22.06 18.34 51.29
CA PRO A 154 20.64 18.17 51.00
C PRO A 154 19.82 17.94 52.30
N GLU A 155 18.70 18.63 52.49
CA GLU A 155 17.62 18.15 53.39
C GLU A 155 16.39 17.87 52.52
N LEU A 156 16.19 16.61 52.15
CA LEU A 156 15.24 15.71 52.82
C LEU A 156 13.78 16.17 52.67
N LEU A 157 13.08 15.47 51.77
CA LEU A 157 11.83 14.76 52.07
C LEU A 157 10.82 15.48 52.98
N ARG A 158 9.80 16.10 52.37
CA ARG A 158 8.37 16.11 52.79
C ARG A 158 7.66 17.21 51.97
N GLY A 159 6.80 16.87 51.01
CA GLY A 159 5.48 16.32 51.27
C GLY A 159 4.49 17.48 51.51
N ARG A 160 3.66 17.80 50.49
CA ARG A 160 2.43 18.66 50.49
C ARG A 160 2.24 19.21 49.07
N LYS A 161 1.09 19.14 48.39
CA LYS A 161 -0.28 18.80 48.75
C LYS A 161 -1.03 18.33 47.50
N MET A 162 -1.84 17.29 47.69
CA MET A 162 -3.12 17.11 47.02
C MET A 162 -3.96 18.39 47.17
N PHE A 163 -4.35 19.02 46.05
CA PHE A 163 -5.51 19.91 45.94
C PHE A 163 -6.42 19.18 44.94
N ASP A 164 -7.59 18.65 45.27
CA ASP A 164 -8.72 19.18 46.05
C ASP A 164 -9.10 20.62 45.69
N ALA A 165 -10.12 20.73 44.86
CA ALA A 165 -11.05 21.85 44.79
C ALA A 165 -12.37 21.38 44.15
N ASN A 166 -13.35 21.11 45.01
CA ASN A 166 -14.80 20.99 44.79
C ASN A 166 -15.39 21.96 43.74
N VAL A 167 -16.40 21.48 42.98
CA VAL A 167 -17.85 21.75 43.19
C VAL A 167 -18.64 20.48 42.85
#